data_AF-A2FWU5-F1
#
_entry.id   AF-A2FWU5-F1
#
_cell.length_a   1.000
_cell.length_b   1.000
_cell.length_c   1.000
_cell.angle_alpha   90.00
_cell.angle_beta   90.00
_cell.angle_gamma   90.00
#
_symmetry.space_group_name_H-M   'P 1'
#
loop_
_entity.id
_entity.type
_entity.pdbx_description
1 polymer ?
#
loop_
_entity_poly.entity_id
_entity_poly.type
_entity_poly.pdbx_seq_one_letter_code
_entity_poly.pdbx_strand_id
1 'polypeptide(L)' 'MLQGSDKLVLTCLGVGYFNNPPELICRSIKANRELIHESGLDVYLVCFSDDDQRGFKSVYPHLVDLVSETKGEIISAF' A
#
# COMPACT_ATOMS: atom_id res chain seq x y z
N MET A 1 4.86 -13.28 -27.81
CA MET A 1 5.13 -12.88 -26.41
C MET A 1 3.79 -12.68 -25.74
N LEU A 2 3.56 -13.31 -24.59
CA LEU A 2 2.36 -13.03 -23.78
C LEU A 2 2.53 -11.66 -23.13
N GLN A 3 1.47 -10.86 -23.13
CA GLN A 3 1.46 -9.58 -22.43
C GLN A 3 1.49 -9.83 -20.92
N GLY A 4 2.45 -9.22 -20.22
CA GLY A 4 2.54 -9.29 -18.76
C GLY A 4 1.45 -8.45 -18.08
N SER A 5 1.31 -8.59 -16.76
CA SER A 5 0.43 -7.74 -15.95
C SER A 5 1.12 -6.41 -15.66
N ASP A 6 0.37 -5.32 -15.77
CA ASP A 6 0.72 -3.98 -15.31
C ASP A 6 0.24 -3.71 -13.87
N LYS A 7 -0.60 -4.58 -13.31
CA LYS A 7 -1.12 -4.45 -11.94
C LYS A 7 -0.24 -5.13 -10.91
N LEU A 8 0.04 -4.42 -9.82
CA LEU A 8 0.73 -4.92 -8.63
C LEU A 8 -0.15 -4.75 -7.39
N VAL A 9 -0.46 -5.84 -6.71
CA VAL A 9 -1.22 -5.81 -5.46
C VAL A 9 -0.27 -6.06 -4.29
N LEU A 10 -0.13 -5.05 -3.43
CA LEU A 10 0.58 -5.11 -2.17
C LEU A 10 -0.39 -5.40 -1.03
N THR A 11 0.08 -6.15 -0.05
CA THR A 11 -0.63 -6.37 1.22
C THR A 11 0.25 -5.93 2.37
N CYS A 12 -0.35 -5.33 3.41
CA CYS A 12 0.36 -4.83 4.59
C CYS A 12 0.82 -5.99 5.50
N LEU A 13 1.78 -6.79 5.02
CA LEU A 13 2.41 -7.84 5.82
C LEU A 13 3.08 -7.22 7.05
N GLY A 14 2.73 -7.71 8.24
CA GLY A 14 3.28 -7.23 9.50
C GLY A 14 2.32 -6.48 10.41
N VAL A 15 1.18 -5.97 9.90
CA VAL A 15 0.20 -5.23 10.73
C VAL A 15 -0.80 -6.17 11.42
N GLY A 16 -1.06 -7.35 10.83
CA GLY A 16 -1.96 -8.37 11.39
C GLY A 16 -1.32 -9.15 12.55
N TYR A 17 -0.71 -10.30 12.25
CA TYR A 17 -0.17 -11.21 13.29
C TYR A 17 1.00 -10.60 14.08
N PHE A 18 1.88 -9.86 13.42
CA PHE A 18 3.06 -9.28 14.06
C PHE A 18 2.79 -7.96 14.79
N ASN A 19 1.58 -7.41 14.65
CA ASN A 19 1.12 -6.20 15.34
C ASN A 19 2.11 -5.01 15.26
N ASN A 20 2.81 -4.87 14.12
CA ASN A 20 3.68 -3.72 13.92
C ASN A 20 2.85 -2.44 13.76
N PRO A 21 3.35 -1.29 14.22
CA PRO A 21 2.70 -0.01 14.00
C PRO A 21 2.51 0.25 12.49
N PRO A 22 1.31 0.69 12.03
CA PRO A 22 1.05 0.99 10.62
C PRO A 22 2.05 1.98 10.02
N GLU A 23 2.48 2.97 10.81
CA GLU A 23 3.49 3.96 10.42
C GLU A 23 4.79 3.31 9.94
N LEU A 24 5.23 2.24 10.60
CA LEU A 24 6.48 1.53 10.26
C LEU A 24 6.39 0.93 8.85
N ILE A 25 5.26 0.30 8.54
CA ILE A 25 5.02 -0.30 7.23
C ILE A 25 4.87 0.79 6.17
N CYS A 26 4.12 1.85 6.45
CA CYS A 26 3.93 2.97 5.54
C CYS A 26 5.25 3.68 5.20
N ARG A 27 6.16 3.80 6.17
CA ARG A 27 7.50 4.38 5.96
C ARG A 27 8.32 3.53 4.98
N SER A 28 8.27 2.21 5.11
CA SER A 28 8.96 1.30 4.18
C SER A 28 8.39 1.38 2.77
N ILE A 29 7.06 1.50 2.62
CA ILE A 29 6.42 1.71 1.32
C ILE A 29 6.89 3.04 0.72
N LYS A 30 6.85 4.13 1.50
CA LYS A 30 7.29 5.46 1.06
C LYS A 30 8.75 5.53 0.65
N ALA A 31 9.63 4.76 1.30
CA ALA A 31 11.04 4.69 0.93
C ALA A 31 11.26 4.14 -0.48
N ASN A 32 10.26 3.49 -1.07
CA ASN A 32 10.30 2.93 -2.43
C ASN A 32 9.52 3.79 -3.44
N ARG A 33 9.26 5.07 -3.15
CA ARG A 33 8.49 6.00 -4.01
C ARG A 33 9.00 6.03 -5.45
N GLU A 34 10.30 6.24 -5.64
CA GLU A 34 10.92 6.32 -6.96
C GLU A 34 10.75 5.01 -7.73
N LEU A 35 11.00 3.87 -7.08
CA LEU A 35 10.81 2.55 -7.67
C LEU A 35 9.35 2.32 -8.11
N ILE A 36 8.37 2.68 -7.27
CA ILE A 36 6.96 2.56 -7.60
C ILE A 36 6.64 3.40 -8.85
N HIS A 37 7.12 4.64 -8.90
CA HIS A 37 6.90 5.54 -10.03
C HIS A 37 7.55 5.01 -11.32
N GLU A 38 8.82 4.63 -11.26
CA GLU A 38 9.61 4.16 -12.40
C GLU A 38 9.14 2.79 -12.93
N SER A 39 8.49 1.99 -12.08
CA SER A 39 7.97 0.68 -12.49
C SER A 39 6.90 0.76 -13.58
N GLY A 40 6.17 1.88 -13.66
CA GLY A 40 5.01 2.03 -14.54
C GLY A 40 3.85 1.08 -14.21
N LEU A 41 3.86 0.46 -13.03
CA LEU A 41 2.83 -0.47 -12.58
C LEU A 41 1.68 0.28 -11.89
N ASP A 42 0.46 -0.22 -12.09
CA ASP A 42 -0.72 0.16 -11.31
C ASP A 42 -0.64 -0.53 -9.94
N VAL A 43 -0.21 0.23 -8.92
CA VAL A 43 0.01 -0.30 -7.57
C VAL A 43 -1.21 -0.12 -6.69
N TYR A 44 -1.70 -1.24 -6.15
CA TYR A 44 -2.83 -1.32 -5.23
C TYR A 44 -2.35 -1.80 -3.86
N LEU A 45 -2.63 -1.07 -2.80
CA LEU A 45 -2.39 -1.53 -1.43
C LEU A 45 -3.69 -2.02 -0.81
N VAL A 46 -3.76 -3.31 -0.47
CA VAL A 46 -4.93 -3.90 0.18
C VAL A 46 -4.71 -3.96 1.68
N CYS A 47 -5.65 -3.37 2.43
CA CYS A 47 -5.71 -3.50 3.87
C CYS A 47 -6.72 -4.60 4.24
N PHE A 48 -6.31 -5.53 5.12
CA PHE A 48 -7.11 -6.67 5.64
C PHE A 48 -7.41 -6.60 7.17
N SER A 49 -7.44 -5.43 7.82
CA SER A 49 -8.19 -5.23 9.08
C SER A 49 -9.34 -4.18 9.04
N ASP A 50 -10.52 -4.53 9.56
CA ASP A 50 -11.65 -3.61 9.90
C ASP A 50 -11.34 -2.69 11.09
N ASP A 51 -10.25 -2.96 11.80
CA ASP A 51 -9.83 -2.16 12.95
C ASP A 51 -9.31 -0.80 12.47
N ASP A 52 -9.90 0.27 12.99
CA ASP A 52 -9.50 1.64 12.70
C ASP A 52 -8.01 1.92 12.97
N GLN A 53 -7.36 1.14 13.83
CA GLN A 53 -5.92 1.26 14.15
C GLN A 53 -5.00 0.45 13.23
N ARG A 54 -5.53 -0.46 12.41
CA ARG A 54 -4.75 -1.41 11.60
C ARG A 54 -5.20 -1.50 10.14
N GLY A 55 -6.35 -0.91 9.83
CA GLY A 55 -6.97 -0.88 8.52
C GLY A 55 -6.67 0.39 7.74
N PHE A 56 -7.50 0.61 6.71
CA PHE A 56 -7.41 1.76 5.81
C PHE A 56 -7.25 3.09 6.54
N LYS A 57 -8.03 3.33 7.60
CA LYS A 57 -8.02 4.62 8.33
C LYS A 57 -6.67 4.94 8.97
N SER A 58 -5.92 3.91 9.38
CA SER A 58 -4.58 4.09 9.94
C SER A 58 -3.53 4.30 8.86
N VAL A 59 -3.69 3.68 7.69
CA VAL A 59 -2.70 3.67 6.60
C VAL A 59 -2.84 4.88 5.68
N TYR A 60 -4.08 5.25 5.33
CA TYR A 60 -4.37 6.29 4.34
C TYR A 60 -3.71 7.64 4.66
N PRO A 61 -3.78 8.18 5.89
CA PRO A 61 -3.14 9.45 6.22
C PRO A 61 -1.62 9.43 6.01
N HIS A 62 -0.99 8.26 6.12
CA HIS A 62 0.43 8.10 5.91
C HIS A 62 0.83 7.91 4.45
N LEU A 63 -0.09 7.60 3.53
CA LEU A 63 0.24 7.28 2.14
C LEU A 63 -0.49 8.16 1.11
N VAL A 64 -1.41 9.03 1.54
CA VAL A 64 -2.23 9.87 0.64
C VAL A 64 -1.39 10.71 -0.34
N ASP A 65 -0.23 11.21 0.08
CA ASP A 65 0.71 11.93 -0.78
C ASP A 65 1.30 11.01 -1.86
N LEU A 66 1.74 9.82 -1.47
CA LEU A 66 2.29 8.82 -2.39
C LEU A 66 1.23 8.35 -3.40
N VAL A 67 0.03 8.04 -2.93
CA VAL A 67 -1.12 7.64 -3.76
C VAL A 67 -1.42 8.71 -4.82
N SER A 68 -1.43 9.98 -4.41
CA SER A 68 -1.71 11.10 -5.31
C SER A 68 -0.64 11.26 -6.40
N GLU A 69 0.63 11.02 -6.06
CA GLU A 69 1.76 11.15 -6.99
C GLU A 69 1.89 9.95 -7.94
N THR A 70 1.68 8.74 -7.44
CA THR A 70 1.86 7.50 -8.23
C THR A 70 0.60 7.08 -8.97
N LYS A 71 -0.54 7.73 -8.70
CA LYS A 71 -1.88 7.32 -9.16
C LYS A 71 -2.26 5.90 -8.73
N GLY A 72 -1.63 5.39 -7.67
CA GLY A 72 -2.00 4.12 -7.07
C GLY A 72 -3.34 4.21 -6.32
N GLU A 73 -3.74 3.10 -5.70
CA GLU A 73 -4.99 3.03 -4.94
C GLU A 73 -4.81 2.23 -3.64
N ILE A 74 -5.58 2.57 -2.60
CA ILE A 74 -5.65 1.78 -1.37
C ILE A 74 -7.06 1.18 -1.27
N ILE A 75 -7.12 -0.15 -1.24
CA ILE A 75 -8.36 -0.91 -1.19
C ILE A 75 -8.62 -1.35 0.25
N SER A 76 -9.81 -1.01 0.76
CA SER A 76 -10.36 -1.60 1.99
C SER A 76 -11.07 -2.90 1.63
N ALA A 77 -10.63 -4.04 2.17
CA ALA A 77 -11.14 -5.35 1.82
C ALA A 77 -11.76 -6.09 3.03
N PHE A 78 -12.86 -5.53 3.55
CA PHE A 78 -13.73 -6.12 4.59
C PHE A 78 -15.17 -6.21 4.13
#